data_AF-A0A975PCA8-F1
#
_entry.id   AF-A0A975PCA8-F1
#
_cell.length_a   1.000
_cell.length_b   1.000
_cell.length_c   1.000
_cell.angle_alpha   90.00
_cell.angle_beta   90.00
_cell.angle_gamma   90.00
#
_symmetry.space_group_name_H-M   'P 1'
#
loop_
_entity.id
_entity.type
_entity.pdbx_description
1 polymer ?
#
loop_
_entity_poly.entity_id
_entity_poly.type
_entity_poly.pdbx_seq_one_letter_code
_entity_poly.pdbx_strand_id
1 'polypeptide(L)'
;MYVLRQSCLGMFTALLQARESYRQILTSGIQRDDRALAFDDAYNSLLAQGLSMSRLGGPEAVSFAAQALGTEVPGGDPAHFLRLWRGLLTDHGQIH
;
A
#
# COMPACT_ATOMS: atom_id res chain seq x y z
N MET A 1 17.60 -17.27 14.49
CA MET A 1 17.56 -15.79 14.48
C MET A 1 17.77 -15.17 13.08
N TYR A 2 17.54 -15.89 11.98
CA TYR A 2 17.72 -15.38 10.59
C TYR A 2 16.42 -14.92 9.92
N VAL A 3 15.28 -15.49 10.30
CA VAL A 3 13.96 -15.25 9.69
C VAL A 3 13.43 -13.84 9.95
N LEU A 4 13.66 -13.31 11.16
CA LEU A 4 13.23 -11.95 11.52
C LEU A 4 13.96 -10.88 10.70
N ARG A 5 15.26 -11.05 10.44
CA ARG A 5 16.07 -10.07 9.69
C ARG A 5 15.70 -10.01 8.21
N GLN A 6 15.35 -11.15 7.60
CA GLN A 6 14.88 -11.20 6.22
C GLN A 6 13.48 -10.59 6.07
N SER A 7 12.59 -10.82 7.04
CA SER A 7 11.22 -10.29 7.02
C SER A 7 11.20 -8.76 7.15
N CYS A 8 12.01 -8.19 8.05
CA CYS A 8 12.12 -6.73 8.19
C CYS A 8 12.70 -6.07 6.94
N LEU A 9 13.74 -6.66 6.32
CA LEU A 9 14.32 -6.10 5.10
C LEU A 9 13.31 -6.14 3.93
N GLY A 10 12.62 -7.27 3.74
CA GLY A 10 11.60 -7.42 2.70
C GLY A 10 10.44 -6.43 2.87
N MET A 11 10.01 -6.20 4.11
CA MET A 11 8.98 -5.22 4.44
C MET A 11 9.40 -3.78 4.13
N PHE A 12 10.63 -3.41 4.50
CA PHE A 12 11.17 -2.09 4.20
C PHE A 12 11.31 -1.85 2.68
N THR A 13 11.79 -2.85 1.94
CA THR A 13 11.87 -2.78 0.48
C THR A 13 10.48 -2.62 -0.15
N ALA A 14 9.49 -3.38 0.32
CA ALA A 14 8.11 -3.27 -0.17
C ALA A 14 7.51 -1.89 0.10
N LEU A 15 7.76 -1.32 1.29
CA LEU A 15 7.30 0.03 1.64
C LEU A 15 7.93 1.11 0.74
N LEU A 16 9.24 1.02 0.46
CA LEU A 16 9.91 1.97 -0.45
C LEU A 16 9.37 1.88 -1.88
N GLN A 17 9.12 0.66 -2.38
CA GLN A 17 8.56 0.45 -3.72
C GLN A 17 7.09 0.92 -3.80
N ALA A 18 6.31 0.69 -2.73
CA ALA A 18 4.96 1.19 -2.61
C ALA A 18 4.93 2.72 -2.63
N ARG A 19 5.89 3.36 -1.94
CA ARG A 19 6.04 4.82 -1.95
C ARG A 19 6.24 5.38 -3.34
N GLU A 20 7.14 4.80 -4.11
CA GLU A 20 7.42 5.25 -5.47
C GLU A 20 6.21 5.05 -6.39
N SER A 21 5.58 3.87 -6.31
CA SER A 21 4.36 3.56 -7.06
C SER A 21 3.24 4.54 -6.74
N TYR A 22 3.05 4.89 -5.46
CA TYR A 22 2.05 5.85 -5.02
C TYR A 22 2.32 7.27 -5.55
N ARG A 23 3.58 7.72 -5.59
CA ARG A 23 3.95 9.01 -6.20
C ARG A 23 3.58 9.09 -7.68
N GLN A 24 3.78 7.99 -8.40
CA GLN A 24 3.45 7.89 -9.82
C GLN A 24 1.92 7.93 -10.03
N ILE A 25 1.15 7.26 -9.17
CA ILE A 25 -0.32 7.34 -9.18
C ILE A 25 -0.82 8.77 -8.91
N LEU A 26 -0.22 9.48 -7.96
CA LEU A 26 -0.58 10.88 -7.69
C LEU A 26 -0.28 11.79 -8.89
N THR A 27 0.84 11.56 -9.57
CA THR A 27 1.27 12.34 -10.74
C THR A 27 0.36 12.09 -11.94
N SER A 28 -0.06 10.83 -12.15
CA SER A 28 -0.99 10.44 -13.22
C SER A 28 -2.46 10.71 -12.90
N GLY A 29 -2.77 11.06 -11.65
CA GLY A 29 -4.09 11.42 -11.17
C GLY A 29 -4.75 10.29 -10.38
N ILE A 30 -4.93 10.49 -9.08
CA ILE A 30 -5.55 9.49 -8.21
C ILE A 30 -7.08 9.40 -8.33
N GLN A 31 -7.70 10.44 -8.88
CA GLN A 31 -9.15 10.54 -9.09
C GLN A 31 -9.62 9.82 -10.36
N ARG A 32 -8.72 9.16 -11.10
CA ARG A 32 -9.06 8.29 -12.23
C ARG A 32 -10.00 7.17 -11.77
N ASP A 33 -10.82 6.66 -12.68
CA ASP A 33 -11.74 5.56 -12.39
C ASP A 33 -10.99 4.24 -12.13
N ASP A 34 -11.67 3.28 -11.49
CA ASP A 34 -11.05 2.00 -11.12
C ASP A 34 -10.58 1.22 -12.36
N ARG A 35 -11.28 1.38 -13.50
CA ARG A 35 -10.91 0.73 -14.75
C ARG A 35 -9.60 1.27 -15.30
N ALA A 36 -9.39 2.58 -15.34
CA ALA A 36 -8.11 3.13 -15.79
C ALA A 36 -6.97 2.77 -14.83
N LEU A 37 -7.22 2.78 -13.51
CA LEU A 37 -6.24 2.36 -12.52
C LEU A 37 -5.85 0.88 -12.68
N ALA A 38 -6.78 -0.01 -13.00
CA ALA A 38 -6.46 -1.44 -13.18
C ALA A 38 -5.44 -1.71 -14.32
N PHE A 39 -5.39 -0.83 -15.33
CA PHE A 39 -4.40 -0.90 -16.41
C PHE A 39 -3.12 -0.10 -16.14
N ASP A 40 -3.02 0.57 -14.99
CA ASP A 40 -1.87 1.38 -14.61
C ASP A 40 -0.81 0.50 -13.93
N ASP A 41 0.41 0.50 -14.48
CA ASP A 41 1.53 -0.29 -13.96
C ASP A 41 1.93 0.13 -12.54
N ALA A 42 1.83 1.43 -12.21
CA ALA A 42 2.12 1.92 -10.87
C ALA A 42 1.05 1.45 -9.86
N TYR A 43 -0.22 1.41 -10.27
CA TYR A 43 -1.27 0.81 -9.43
C TYR A 43 -1.04 -0.69 -9.20
N ASN A 44 -0.73 -1.45 -10.26
CA ASN A 44 -0.44 -2.88 -10.14
C ASN A 44 0.79 -3.15 -9.25
N SER A 45 1.85 -2.34 -9.40
CA SER A 45 3.02 -2.38 -8.52
C SER A 45 2.65 -2.07 -7.07
N LEU A 46 1.86 -1.02 -6.83
CA LEU A 46 1.40 -0.64 -5.49
C LEU A 46 0.62 -1.78 -4.82
N LEU A 47 -0.28 -2.45 -5.55
CA LEU A 47 -1.03 -3.61 -5.06
C LEU A 47 -0.11 -4.78 -4.70
N ALA A 48 0.86 -5.10 -5.57
CA ALA A 48 1.81 -6.17 -5.32
C ALA A 48 2.63 -5.95 -4.04
N GLN A 49 3.05 -4.70 -3.78
CA GLN A 49 3.76 -4.35 -2.55
C GLN A 49 2.86 -4.42 -1.32
N GLY A 50 1.61 -3.94 -1.42
CA GLY A 50 0.61 -4.11 -0.36
C GLY A 50 0.41 -5.57 0.04
N LEU A 51 0.28 -6.46 -0.96
CA LEU A 51 0.19 -7.91 -0.75
C LEU A 51 1.46 -8.49 -0.10
N SER A 52 2.64 -8.02 -0.52
CA SER A 52 3.91 -8.43 0.07
C SER A 52 3.98 -8.05 1.55
N MET A 53 3.63 -6.81 1.90
CA MET A 53 3.57 -6.33 3.29
C MET A 53 2.55 -7.10 4.12
N SER A 54 1.36 -7.37 3.56
CA SER A 54 0.33 -8.21 4.19
C SER A 54 0.84 -9.61 4.52
N ARG A 55 1.58 -10.25 3.60
CA ARG A 55 2.16 -11.59 3.82
C ARG A 55 3.27 -11.61 4.88
N LEU A 56 4.07 -10.54 4.95
CA LEU A 56 5.23 -10.47 5.84
C LEU A 56 4.87 -10.01 7.26
N GLY A 57 3.93 -9.08 7.40
CA GLY A 57 3.63 -8.42 8.67
C GLY A 57 2.13 -8.32 8.99
N GLY A 58 1.27 -9.00 8.23
CA GLY A 58 -0.17 -9.02 8.49
C GLY A 58 -0.89 -7.74 8.08
N PRO A 59 -2.18 -7.62 8.43
CA PRO A 59 -3.00 -6.45 8.10
C PRO A 59 -2.59 -5.18 8.87
N GLU A 60 -1.98 -5.31 10.06
CA GLU A 60 -1.44 -4.17 10.81
C GLU A 60 -0.29 -3.51 10.05
N ALA A 61 0.54 -4.29 9.38
CA ALA A 61 1.60 -3.79 8.51
C ALA A 61 1.07 -2.96 7.34
N VAL A 62 0.00 -3.44 6.70
CA VAL A 62 -0.66 -2.72 5.59
C VAL A 62 -1.27 -1.42 6.09
N SER A 63 -1.89 -1.44 7.27
CA SER A 63 -2.48 -0.25 7.89
C SER A 63 -1.41 0.80 8.25
N PHE A 64 -0.29 0.36 8.84
CA PHE A 64 0.85 1.23 9.11
C PHE A 64 1.43 1.80 7.81
N ALA A 65 1.62 0.96 6.79
CA ALA A 65 2.13 1.40 5.49
C ALA A 65 1.20 2.43 4.84
N ALA A 66 -0.13 2.22 4.87
CA ALA A 66 -1.09 3.17 4.34
C ALA A 66 -0.99 4.54 5.02
N GLN A 67 -0.85 4.58 6.35
CA GLN A 67 -0.63 5.82 7.08
C GLN A 67 0.71 6.47 6.70
N ALA A 68 1.81 5.72 6.77
CA ALA A 68 3.14 6.23 6.45
C ALA A 68 3.19 6.82 5.03
N LEU A 69 2.69 6.09 4.04
CA LEU A 69 2.64 6.56 2.65
C LEU A 69 1.73 7.78 2.48
N GLY A 70 0.55 7.77 3.11
CA GLY A 70 -0.39 8.89 3.06
C GLY A 70 0.17 10.17 3.66
N THR A 71 1.02 10.08 4.69
CA THR A 71 1.61 11.25 5.35
C THR A 71 2.96 11.69 4.76
N GLU A 72 3.80 10.75 4.33
CA GLU A 72 5.18 11.05 3.89
C GLU A 72 5.32 11.38 2.40
N VAL A 73 4.28 11.12 1.61
CA VAL A 73 4.26 11.43 0.17
C VAL A 73 3.59 12.79 -0.05
N PRO A 74 4.26 13.77 -0.70
CA PRO A 74 3.63 15.04 -1.03
C PRO A 74 2.35 14.85 -1.86
N GLY A 75 1.26 15.48 -1.44
CA GLY A 75 -0.07 15.31 -2.06
C GLY A 75 -0.77 13.99 -1.72
N GLY A 76 -0.19 13.19 -0.82
CA GLY A 76 -0.79 11.97 -0.30
C GLY A 76 -1.86 12.25 0.75
N ASP A 77 -2.78 11.30 0.88
CA ASP A 77 -3.77 11.22 1.96
C ASP A 77 -3.93 9.73 2.34
N PRO A 78 -3.85 9.36 3.63
CA PRO A 78 -4.15 7.99 4.06
C PRO A 78 -5.51 7.47 3.58
N ALA A 79 -6.51 8.33 3.42
CA ALA A 79 -7.84 7.96 2.93
C ALA A 79 -7.83 7.37 1.51
N HIS A 80 -6.83 7.70 0.68
CA HIS A 80 -6.68 7.10 -0.64
C HIS A 80 -6.54 5.58 -0.57
N PHE A 81 -5.91 5.05 0.48
CA PHE A 81 -5.66 3.62 0.63
C PHE A 81 -6.92 2.83 1.00
N LEU A 82 -7.98 3.49 1.51
CA LEU A 82 -9.30 2.87 1.68
C LEU A 82 -9.86 2.39 0.33
N ARG A 83 -9.52 3.08 -0.77
CA ARG A 83 -9.86 2.67 -2.13
C ARG A 83 -8.77 1.79 -2.72
N LEU A 84 -7.52 2.26 -2.73
CA LEU A 84 -6.42 1.59 -3.43
C LEU A 84 -6.11 0.19 -2.86
N TRP A 85 -6.31 -0.01 -1.56
CA TRP A 85 -6.03 -1.25 -0.83
C TRP A 85 -7.25 -1.80 -0.08
N ARG A 86 -8.47 -1.54 -0.57
CA ARG A 86 -9.73 -1.97 0.07
C ARG A 86 -9.78 -3.45 0.44
N GLY A 87 -9.15 -4.33 -0.36
CA GLY A 87 -9.11 -5.77 -0.09
C GLY A 87 -7.94 -6.23 0.79
N LEU A 88 -7.00 -5.35 1.10
CA LEU A 88 -5.81 -5.64 1.93
C LEU A 88 -5.92 -5.06 3.34
N LEU A 89 -6.62 -3.94 3.46
CA LEU A 89 -7.09 -3.40 4.73
C LEU A 89 -8.30 -4.24 5.12
N THR A 90 -8.08 -5.42 5.72
CA THR A 90 -9.18 -6.15 6.36
C THR A 90 -9.81 -5.23 7.40
N ASP A 91 -11.13 -5.08 7.29
CA ASP A 91 -11.99 -4.43 8.26
C ASP A 91 -11.72 -5.08 9.63
N HIS A 92 -10.82 -4.51 10.43
CA HIS A 92 -10.69 -4.89 11.82
C HIS A 92 -11.88 -4.28 12.57
N GLY A 93 -13.04 -4.90 12.39
CA GLY A 93 -14.18 -4.82 13.28
C GLY A 93 -15.16 -3.67 13.03
N GLN A 94 -16.05 -3.84 12.07
CA GLN A 94 -17.48 -3.62 12.31
C GLN A 94 -18.34 -4.79 11.82
N ILE A 95 -18.53 -5.81 12.67
CA ILE A 95 -19.79 -6.56 12.75
C ILE A 95 -20.03 -6.94 14.23
N HIS A 96 -21.04 -6.28 14.82
CA HIS A 96 -21.68 -6.43 16.15
C HIS A 96 -20.93 -5.97 17.41
#